data_AF-A0A6S7DIV8-F1
#
_entry.id   AF-A0A6S7DIV8-F1
#
_cell.length_a   1.000
_cell.length_b   1.000
_cell.length_c   1.000
_cell.angle_alpha   90.00
_cell.angle_beta   90.00
_cell.angle_gamma   90.00
#
_symmetry.space_group_name_H-M   'P 1'
#
loop_
_entity.id
_entity.type
_entity.pdbx_description
1 polymer ?
#
loop_
_entity_poly.entity_id
_entity_poly.type
_entity_poly.pdbx_seq_one_letter_code
_entity_poly.pdbx_strand_id
1 'polypeptide(L)'
;MRAKSIFAVPASLSDADRQQRRHALVRLSLAWLAMMQVMMFAWPGYLRHDSMPADALETLDWAIVLMNWASFALTIPVVLYSAWPIWRHAGDNLRHGRAGMDVPVALGIVAAFVPSVHATWTGRGEVYFDSVTMFVAFLLTARYLELCARQSFGDAAGGQRHQRVEAQRLELGARADRLASRFVLAQVLLALAAAIGWAAIDPAHSLPVMVALLVMSCPCAMSMAVPTAMASAHSALAAHPNMSDAALDALLRRAREKARQNLYGSLIWHLLMTPLALMGWVQPWLAAITMLVSSLAVAYNSWRLCRRDWSVGPAPLGALEAAP
;
A
#
# COMPACT_ATOMS: atom_id res chain seq x y z
N MET A 1 9.48 30.55 3.27
CA MET A 1 8.99 30.01 1.98
C MET A 1 7.86 29.02 2.27
N ARG A 2 6.66 29.19 1.67
CA ARG A 2 5.53 28.26 1.86
C ARG A 2 5.94 26.89 1.32
N ALA A 3 5.83 25.84 2.14
CA ALA A 3 6.05 24.47 1.70
C ALA A 3 5.15 24.21 0.48
N LYS A 4 5.74 23.95 -0.69
CA LYS A 4 4.97 23.56 -1.87
C LYS A 4 4.21 22.28 -1.52
N SER A 5 2.90 22.31 -1.66
CA SER A 5 2.05 21.14 -1.45
C SER A 5 2.55 20.00 -2.33
N ILE A 6 2.64 18.77 -1.77
CA ILE A 6 2.98 17.57 -2.56
C ILE A 6 1.97 17.33 -3.70
N PHE A 7 0.78 17.90 -3.56
CA PHE A 7 -0.29 17.83 -4.54
C PHE A 7 -0.23 18.96 -5.57
N ALA A 8 0.63 19.97 -5.38
CA ALA A 8 0.86 20.95 -6.43
C ALA A 8 1.43 20.24 -7.68
N VAL A 9 1.03 20.69 -8.87
CA VAL A 9 1.61 20.21 -10.12
C VAL A 9 2.78 21.14 -10.46
N PRO A 10 4.04 20.68 -10.42
CA PRO A 10 5.18 21.45 -10.93
C PRO A 10 4.94 21.98 -12.33
N ALA A 11 5.24 23.26 -12.55
CA ALA A 11 5.09 23.91 -13.86
C ALA A 11 5.97 23.29 -14.95
N SER A 12 7.06 22.65 -14.54
CA SER A 12 8.11 22.07 -15.37
C SER A 12 7.89 20.59 -15.75
N LEU A 13 6.85 19.94 -15.21
CA LEU A 13 6.45 18.58 -15.59
C LEU A 13 6.12 18.47 -17.08
N SER A 14 6.66 17.44 -17.74
CA SER A 14 6.34 17.07 -19.12
C SER A 14 4.85 16.76 -19.32
N ASP A 15 4.33 16.94 -20.53
CA ASP A 15 2.92 16.64 -20.83
C ASP A 15 2.59 15.16 -20.64
N ALA A 16 3.54 14.26 -20.93
CA ALA A 16 3.41 12.83 -20.69
C ALA A 16 3.24 12.52 -19.19
N ASP A 17 4.04 13.14 -18.31
CA ASP A 17 3.94 12.95 -16.86
C ASP A 17 2.65 13.52 -16.28
N ARG A 18 2.17 14.65 -16.82
CA ARG A 18 0.87 15.24 -16.48
C ARG A 18 -0.27 14.30 -16.86
N GLN A 19 -0.21 13.72 -18.06
CA GLN A 19 -1.21 12.75 -18.51
C GLN A 19 -1.20 11.49 -17.64
N GLN A 20 -0.02 10.97 -17.28
CA GLN A 20 0.11 9.85 -16.36
C GLN A 20 -0.54 10.12 -15.00
N ARG A 21 -0.31 11.32 -14.42
CA ARG A 21 -0.92 11.72 -13.15
C ARG A 21 -2.44 11.81 -13.24
N ARG A 22 -2.98 12.37 -14.33
CA ARG A 22 -4.43 12.43 -14.57
C ARG A 22 -5.05 11.03 -14.67
N HIS A 23 -4.45 10.14 -15.45
CA HIS A 23 -4.93 8.76 -15.57
C HIS A 23 -4.88 8.01 -14.24
N ALA A 24 -3.84 8.21 -13.42
CA ALA A 24 -3.74 7.63 -12.10
C ALA A 24 -4.87 8.13 -11.17
N LEU A 25 -5.17 9.44 -11.21
CA LEU A 25 -6.24 10.03 -10.40
C LEU A 25 -7.62 9.52 -10.82
N VAL A 26 -7.91 9.37 -12.11
CA VAL A 26 -9.19 8.83 -12.59
C VAL A 26 -9.40 7.38 -12.13
N ARG A 27 -8.38 6.52 -12.25
CA ARG A 27 -8.45 5.12 -11.77
C ARG A 27 -8.65 5.05 -10.26
N LEU A 28 -7.95 5.92 -9.53
CA LEU A 28 -8.07 6.06 -8.08
C LEU A 28 -9.50 6.47 -7.69
N SER A 29 -10.02 7.54 -8.28
CA SER A 29 -11.37 8.04 -7.99
C SER A 29 -12.44 6.98 -8.25
N LEU A 30 -12.36 6.28 -9.38
CA LEU A 30 -13.28 5.19 -9.69
C LEU A 30 -13.21 4.07 -8.65
N ALA A 31 -11.99 3.67 -8.25
CA ALA A 31 -11.80 2.62 -7.25
C ALA A 31 -12.38 3.01 -5.88
N TRP A 32 -12.20 4.25 -5.44
CA TRP A 32 -12.76 4.74 -4.18
C TRP A 32 -14.29 4.84 -4.20
N LEU A 33 -14.86 5.36 -5.30
CA LEU A 33 -16.32 5.44 -5.45
C LEU A 33 -16.93 4.04 -5.42
N ALA A 34 -16.38 3.10 -6.18
CA ALA A 34 -16.84 1.72 -6.18
C ALA A 34 -16.66 1.05 -4.81
N MET A 35 -15.51 1.24 -4.16
CA MET A 35 -15.26 0.71 -2.80
C MET A 35 -16.32 1.17 -1.81
N MET A 36 -16.67 2.47 -1.80
CA MET A 36 -17.70 3.00 -0.89
C MET A 36 -19.06 2.33 -1.11
N GLN A 37 -19.46 2.16 -2.37
CA GLN A 37 -20.74 1.54 -2.70
C GLN A 37 -20.75 0.04 -2.38
N VAL A 38 -19.70 -0.68 -2.74
CA VAL A 38 -19.59 -2.13 -2.50
C VAL A 38 -19.52 -2.43 -1.00
N MET A 39 -18.82 -1.61 -0.22
CA MET A 39 -18.83 -1.72 1.25
C MET A 39 -20.22 -1.51 1.85
N MET A 40 -20.98 -0.54 1.33
CA MET A 40 -22.36 -0.33 1.76
C MET A 40 -23.24 -1.54 1.43
N PHE A 41 -23.04 -2.15 0.25
CA PHE A 41 -23.78 -3.33 -0.17
C PHE A 41 -23.38 -4.63 0.53
N ALA A 42 -22.17 -4.70 1.09
CA ALA A 42 -21.73 -5.84 1.90
C ALA A 42 -22.38 -5.88 3.29
N TRP A 43 -22.96 -4.77 3.75
CA TRP A 43 -23.53 -4.61 5.10
C TRP A 43 -24.58 -5.67 5.50
N PRO A 44 -25.56 -6.04 4.65
CA PRO A 44 -26.54 -7.08 5.01
C PRO A 44 -25.90 -8.44 5.31
N GLY A 45 -24.79 -8.77 4.62
CA GLY A 45 -24.04 -10.00 4.88
C GLY A 45 -23.37 -10.00 6.26
N TYR A 46 -22.87 -8.84 6.71
CA TYR A 46 -22.29 -8.69 8.04
C TYR A 46 -23.32 -8.65 9.17
N LEU A 47 -24.54 -8.16 8.89
CA LEU A 47 -25.61 -8.16 9.88
C LEU A 47 -26.20 -9.54 10.10
N ARG A 48 -26.19 -10.43 9.10
CA ARG A 48 -26.76 -11.77 9.17
C ARG A 48 -26.13 -12.58 10.30
N HIS A 49 -26.95 -13.03 11.23
CA HIS A 49 -26.55 -13.95 12.29
C HIS A 49 -27.70 -14.92 12.61
N ASP A 50 -27.37 -16.17 12.93
CA ASP A 50 -28.33 -17.27 12.96
C ASP A 50 -29.40 -17.17 14.06
N SER A 51 -29.27 -16.23 15.01
CA SER A 51 -30.25 -15.99 16.08
C SER A 51 -31.33 -14.95 15.73
N MET A 52 -31.42 -14.51 14.47
CA MET A 52 -32.50 -13.62 14.02
C MET A 52 -33.84 -14.37 13.77
N PRO A 53 -34.99 -13.66 13.86
CA PRO A 53 -36.31 -14.17 13.44
C PRO A 53 -36.32 -14.65 11.98
N ALA A 54 -37.10 -15.70 11.69
CA ALA A 54 -37.11 -16.34 10.37
C ALA A 54 -37.56 -15.43 9.21
N ASP A 55 -38.51 -14.52 9.47
CA ASP A 55 -38.98 -13.50 8.55
C ASP A 55 -37.91 -12.41 8.26
N ALA A 56 -37.15 -12.04 9.29
CA ALA A 56 -36.01 -11.14 9.15
C ALA A 56 -34.85 -11.80 8.36
N LEU A 57 -34.64 -13.12 8.53
CA LEU A 57 -33.61 -13.86 7.79
C LEU A 57 -33.94 -13.99 6.30
N GLU A 58 -35.20 -14.29 5.96
CA GLU A 58 -35.64 -14.40 4.56
C GLU A 58 -35.55 -13.04 3.83
N THR A 59 -35.91 -11.96 4.53
CA THR A 59 -35.74 -10.60 4.01
C THR A 59 -34.27 -10.20 3.84
N LEU A 60 -33.38 -10.64 4.74
CA LEU A 60 -31.94 -10.44 4.57
C LEU A 60 -31.37 -11.27 3.42
N ASP A 61 -31.81 -12.51 3.23
CA ASP A 61 -31.29 -13.41 2.20
C ASP A 61 -31.50 -12.88 0.79
N TRP A 62 -32.72 -12.43 0.46
CA TRP A 62 -32.97 -11.85 -0.87
C TRP A 62 -32.16 -10.55 -1.06
N ALA A 63 -32.04 -9.74 -0.01
CA ALA A 63 -31.28 -8.50 -0.05
C ALA A 63 -29.79 -8.79 -0.28
N ILE A 64 -29.22 -9.79 0.40
CA ILE A 64 -27.83 -10.23 0.22
C ILE A 64 -27.60 -10.66 -1.24
N VAL A 65 -28.49 -11.47 -1.82
CA VAL A 65 -28.36 -11.90 -3.21
C VAL A 65 -28.37 -10.71 -4.17
N LEU A 66 -29.33 -9.79 -4.02
CA LEU A 66 -29.39 -8.59 -4.86
C LEU A 66 -28.15 -7.70 -4.70
N MET A 67 -27.72 -7.47 -3.46
CA MET A 67 -26.54 -6.66 -3.14
C MET A 67 -25.24 -7.31 -3.64
N ASN A 68 -25.15 -8.65 -3.68
CA ASN A 68 -24.01 -9.37 -4.24
C ASN A 68 -23.91 -9.16 -5.75
N TRP A 69 -25.04 -9.20 -6.47
CA TRP A 69 -25.07 -8.87 -7.90
C TRP A 69 -24.69 -7.42 -8.18
N ALA A 70 -25.18 -6.47 -7.37
CA ALA A 70 -24.79 -5.07 -7.47
C ALA A 70 -23.28 -4.87 -7.20
N SER A 71 -22.77 -5.54 -6.16
CA SER A 71 -21.35 -5.53 -5.79
C SER A 71 -20.47 -6.13 -6.89
N PHE A 72 -20.90 -7.23 -7.50
CA PHE A 72 -20.22 -7.84 -8.63
C PHE A 72 -20.11 -6.86 -9.80
N ALA A 73 -21.22 -6.25 -10.22
CA ALA A 73 -21.27 -5.31 -11.33
C ALA A 73 -20.34 -4.09 -11.10
N LEU A 74 -20.31 -3.55 -9.87
CA LEU A 74 -19.44 -2.42 -9.52
C LEU A 74 -17.96 -2.82 -9.39
N THR A 75 -17.66 -4.08 -9.06
CA THR A 75 -16.29 -4.55 -8.89
C THR A 75 -15.59 -4.81 -10.23
N ILE A 76 -16.34 -5.17 -11.28
CA ILE A 76 -15.80 -5.39 -12.64
C ILE A 76 -14.94 -4.22 -13.13
N PRO A 77 -15.42 -2.95 -13.17
CA PRO A 77 -14.59 -1.84 -13.65
C PRO A 77 -13.37 -1.58 -12.74
N VAL A 78 -13.46 -1.89 -11.44
CA VAL A 78 -12.31 -1.76 -10.54
C VAL A 78 -11.22 -2.77 -10.90
N VAL A 79 -11.61 -4.04 -11.09
CA VAL A 79 -10.70 -5.14 -11.41
C VAL A 79 -10.13 -5.00 -12.82
N LEU A 80 -10.94 -4.63 -13.81
CA LEU A 80 -10.48 -4.56 -15.20
C LEU A 80 -9.76 -3.25 -15.54
N TYR A 81 -10.27 -2.10 -15.08
CA TYR A 81 -9.73 -0.80 -15.46
C TYR A 81 -8.82 -0.20 -14.38
N SER A 82 -9.27 -0.12 -13.12
CA SER A 82 -8.47 0.52 -12.06
C SER A 82 -7.22 -0.30 -11.70
N ALA A 83 -7.35 -1.63 -11.61
CA ALA A 83 -6.23 -2.53 -11.33
C ALA A 83 -5.35 -2.84 -12.55
N TRP A 84 -5.62 -2.28 -13.74
CA TRP A 84 -4.80 -2.48 -14.95
C TRP A 84 -3.29 -2.31 -14.75
N PRO A 85 -2.78 -1.27 -14.03
CA PRO A 85 -1.36 -1.13 -13.79
C PRO A 85 -0.76 -2.32 -13.02
N ILE A 86 -1.53 -2.92 -12.11
CA ILE A 86 -1.10 -4.08 -11.31
C ILE A 86 -0.94 -5.29 -12.22
N TRP A 87 -1.93 -5.58 -13.07
CA TRP A 87 -1.88 -6.69 -14.03
C TRP A 87 -0.69 -6.58 -14.97
N ARG A 88 -0.48 -5.38 -15.53
CA ARG A 88 0.63 -5.13 -16.46
C ARG A 88 1.97 -5.38 -15.78
N HIS A 89 2.21 -4.79 -14.60
CA HIS A 89 3.47 -4.97 -13.89
C HIS A 89 3.68 -6.41 -13.40
N ALA A 90 2.62 -7.09 -12.95
CA ALA A 90 2.69 -8.49 -12.60
C ALA A 90 3.13 -9.35 -13.81
N GLY A 91 2.49 -9.16 -14.96
CA GLY A 91 2.82 -9.86 -16.20
C GLY A 91 4.26 -9.59 -16.67
N ASP A 92 4.70 -8.34 -16.62
CA ASP A 92 6.08 -7.97 -16.97
C ASP A 92 7.09 -8.61 -16.02
N ASN A 93 6.83 -8.60 -14.71
CA ASN A 93 7.70 -9.21 -13.70
C ASN A 93 7.82 -10.73 -13.89
N LEU A 94 6.70 -11.41 -14.13
CA LEU A 94 6.64 -12.85 -14.43
C LEU A 94 7.47 -13.21 -15.68
N ARG A 95 7.33 -12.43 -16.77
CA ARG A 95 8.06 -12.66 -18.02
C ARG A 95 9.58 -12.54 -17.88
N HIS A 96 10.05 -11.67 -16.97
CA HIS A 96 11.47 -11.46 -16.73
C HIS A 96 12.03 -12.32 -15.58
N GLY A 97 11.26 -13.29 -15.06
CA GLY A 97 11.68 -14.16 -13.96
C GLY A 97 11.90 -13.42 -12.64
N ARG A 98 11.28 -12.26 -12.45
CA ARG A 98 11.39 -11.44 -11.24
C ARG A 98 10.14 -11.60 -10.39
N ALA A 99 10.29 -11.97 -9.12
CA ALA A 99 9.21 -11.91 -8.15
C ALA A 99 8.98 -10.45 -7.69
N GLY A 100 8.38 -9.63 -8.55
CA GLY A 100 8.02 -8.26 -8.20
C GLY A 100 6.77 -8.21 -7.30
N MET A 101 6.66 -7.14 -6.50
CA MET A 101 5.56 -6.92 -5.54
C MET A 101 4.16 -7.01 -6.18
N ASP A 102 4.03 -6.72 -7.48
CA ASP A 102 2.74 -6.77 -8.18
C ASP A 102 2.17 -8.19 -8.34
N VAL A 103 3.00 -9.23 -8.36
CA VAL A 103 2.54 -10.61 -8.63
C VAL A 103 1.68 -11.16 -7.49
N PRO A 104 2.10 -11.10 -6.22
CA PRO A 104 1.26 -11.58 -5.11
C PRO A 104 -0.01 -10.74 -4.92
N VAL A 105 0.08 -9.43 -5.18
CA VAL A 105 -1.07 -8.51 -5.16
C VAL A 105 -2.10 -8.92 -6.22
N ALA A 106 -1.65 -9.16 -7.46
CA ALA A 106 -2.51 -9.64 -8.54
C ALA A 106 -3.15 -10.99 -8.18
N LEU A 107 -2.37 -11.92 -7.61
CA LEU A 107 -2.88 -13.21 -7.17
C LEU A 107 -3.95 -13.07 -6.08
N GLY A 108 -3.76 -12.17 -5.10
CA GLY A 108 -4.75 -11.90 -4.06
C GLY A 108 -6.06 -11.35 -4.61
N ILE A 109 -6.00 -10.45 -5.60
CA ILE A 109 -7.19 -9.94 -6.29
C ILE A 109 -7.93 -11.09 -6.98
N VAL A 110 -7.24 -11.96 -7.72
CA VAL A 110 -7.85 -13.12 -8.39
C VAL A 110 -8.43 -14.11 -7.37
N ALA A 111 -7.69 -14.41 -6.31
CA ALA A 111 -8.07 -15.38 -5.28
C ALA A 111 -9.29 -14.93 -4.46
N ALA A 112 -9.53 -13.62 -4.32
CA ALA A 112 -10.76 -13.11 -3.70
C ALA A 112 -11.89 -12.94 -4.73
N PHE A 113 -11.58 -12.45 -5.94
CA PHE A 113 -12.59 -12.15 -6.96
C PHE A 113 -13.23 -13.41 -7.54
N VAL A 114 -12.45 -14.41 -7.95
CA VAL A 114 -12.98 -15.60 -8.66
C VAL A 114 -13.93 -16.42 -7.78
N PRO A 115 -13.61 -16.76 -6.51
CA PRO A 115 -14.56 -17.44 -5.62
C PRO A 115 -15.81 -16.60 -5.34
N SER A 116 -15.66 -15.28 -5.20
CA SER A 116 -16.80 -14.37 -5.00
C SER A 116 -17.77 -14.37 -6.18
N VAL A 117 -17.23 -14.39 -7.40
CA VAL A 117 -18.02 -14.53 -8.63
C VAL A 117 -18.74 -15.86 -8.66
N HIS A 118 -18.05 -16.95 -8.31
CA HIS A 118 -18.66 -18.28 -8.23
C HIS A 118 -19.80 -18.33 -7.20
N ALA A 119 -19.58 -17.78 -6.00
CA ALA A 119 -20.57 -17.73 -4.93
C ALA A 119 -21.79 -16.88 -5.29
N THR A 120 -21.59 -15.78 -6.02
CA THR A 120 -22.68 -14.92 -6.52
C THR A 120 -23.56 -15.67 -7.53
N TRP A 121 -22.96 -16.50 -8.38
CA TRP A 121 -23.69 -17.26 -9.39
C TRP A 121 -24.45 -18.46 -8.81
N THR A 122 -23.86 -19.15 -7.84
CA THR A 122 -24.48 -20.32 -7.21
C THR A 122 -25.45 -19.93 -6.09
N GLY A 123 -25.41 -18.67 -5.64
CA GLY A 123 -26.16 -18.19 -4.48
C GLY A 123 -25.69 -18.83 -3.17
N ARG A 124 -24.49 -19.40 -3.14
CA ARG A 124 -23.95 -20.15 -2.00
C ARG A 124 -22.50 -19.76 -1.73
N GLY A 125 -22.18 -19.50 -0.47
CA GLY A 125 -20.83 -19.14 -0.01
C GLY A 125 -20.66 -17.65 0.24
N GLU A 126 -19.51 -17.30 0.81
CA GLU A 126 -19.18 -15.92 1.14
C GLU A 126 -18.61 -15.16 -0.06
N VAL A 127 -18.92 -13.86 -0.10
CA VAL A 127 -18.55 -12.94 -1.18
C VAL A 127 -17.64 -11.85 -0.62
N TYR A 128 -16.52 -11.60 -1.30
CA TYR A 128 -15.44 -10.71 -0.84
C TYR A 128 -15.14 -9.58 -1.84
N PHE A 129 -16.13 -9.14 -2.62
CA PHE A 129 -15.98 -8.01 -3.55
C PHE A 129 -15.56 -6.72 -2.85
N ASP A 130 -16.01 -6.55 -1.63
CA ASP A 130 -15.73 -5.45 -0.72
C ASP A 130 -14.23 -5.38 -0.38
N SER A 131 -13.63 -6.53 -0.09
CA SER A 131 -12.21 -6.71 0.17
C SER A 131 -11.37 -6.43 -1.09
N VAL A 132 -11.82 -6.91 -2.26
CA VAL A 132 -11.15 -6.65 -3.55
C VAL A 132 -11.12 -5.15 -3.87
N THR A 133 -12.27 -4.48 -3.82
CA THR A 133 -12.37 -3.06 -4.18
C THR A 133 -11.63 -2.17 -3.19
N MET A 134 -11.71 -2.49 -1.90
CA MET A 134 -10.94 -1.82 -0.85
C MET A 134 -9.44 -1.94 -1.06
N PHE A 135 -8.96 -3.16 -1.31
CA PHE A 135 -7.56 -3.43 -1.54
C PHE A 135 -7.02 -2.64 -2.75
N VAL A 136 -7.74 -2.64 -3.87
CA VAL A 136 -7.36 -1.87 -5.06
C VAL A 136 -7.37 -0.37 -4.78
N ALA A 137 -8.40 0.16 -4.11
CA ALA A 137 -8.50 1.59 -3.80
C ALA A 137 -7.33 2.08 -2.93
N PHE A 138 -7.01 1.37 -1.83
CA PHE A 138 -5.90 1.75 -0.96
C PHE A 138 -4.53 1.59 -1.61
N LEU A 139 -4.31 0.52 -2.39
CA LEU A 139 -3.06 0.34 -3.10
C LEU A 139 -2.84 1.44 -4.15
N LEU A 140 -3.88 1.81 -4.89
CA LEU A 140 -3.82 2.93 -5.84
C LEU A 140 -3.58 4.27 -5.12
N THR A 141 -4.15 4.48 -3.93
CA THR A 141 -3.85 5.68 -3.12
C THR A 141 -2.37 5.75 -2.80
N ALA A 142 -1.78 4.66 -2.28
CA ALA A 142 -0.36 4.60 -1.95
C ALA A 142 0.51 4.92 -3.18
N ARG A 143 0.22 4.29 -4.33
CA ARG A 143 0.94 4.55 -5.59
C ARG A 143 0.75 5.96 -6.11
N TYR A 144 -0.43 6.54 -5.95
CA TYR A 144 -0.71 7.92 -6.37
C TYR A 144 0.05 8.93 -5.49
N LEU A 145 0.09 8.71 -4.18
CA LEU A 145 0.89 9.51 -3.26
C LEU A 145 2.38 9.40 -3.59
N GLU A 146 2.86 8.20 -3.91
CA GLU A 146 4.23 7.98 -4.36
C GLU A 146 4.52 8.71 -5.68
N LEU A 147 3.60 8.65 -6.66
CA LEU A 147 3.73 9.36 -7.93
C LEU A 147 3.82 10.87 -7.72
N CYS A 148 2.93 11.43 -6.88
CA CYS A 148 2.93 12.85 -6.56
C CYS A 148 4.25 13.26 -5.91
N ALA A 149 4.74 12.47 -4.94
CA ALA A 149 6.02 12.71 -4.29
C ALA A 149 7.21 12.63 -5.25
N ARG A 150 7.22 11.70 -6.21
CA ARG A 150 8.29 11.64 -7.24
C ARG A 150 8.24 12.84 -8.17
N GLN A 151 7.04 13.21 -8.64
CA GLN A 151 6.85 14.26 -9.64
C GLN A 151 7.04 15.66 -9.06
N SER A 152 6.68 15.91 -7.79
CA SER A 152 6.82 17.23 -7.16
C SER A 152 8.25 17.78 -7.11
N PHE A 153 9.25 16.94 -7.39
CA PHE A 153 10.68 17.27 -7.23
C PHE A 153 11.51 17.08 -8.52
N GLY A 154 10.86 16.86 -9.68
CA GLY A 154 11.49 16.40 -10.92
C GLY A 154 12.40 17.36 -11.69
N ASP A 155 12.32 18.68 -11.50
CA ASP A 155 12.97 19.63 -12.44
C ASP A 155 14.11 20.48 -11.87
N ALA A 156 14.51 20.27 -10.62
CA ALA A 156 15.78 20.82 -10.11
C ALA A 156 17.00 19.92 -10.42
N ALA A 157 16.79 18.88 -11.25
CA ALA A 157 17.55 17.62 -11.26
C ALA A 157 18.76 17.55 -12.21
N GLY A 158 19.44 18.67 -12.48
CA GLY A 158 20.64 18.67 -13.35
C GLY A 158 21.98 18.46 -12.61
N GLY A 159 22.01 18.58 -11.28
CA GLY A 159 23.27 18.64 -10.52
C GLY A 159 23.80 17.29 -10.03
N GLN A 160 25.12 17.17 -9.90
CA GLN A 160 25.84 16.01 -9.32
C GLN A 160 25.27 15.56 -7.95
N ARG A 161 24.74 16.50 -7.16
CA ARG A 161 24.08 16.22 -5.87
C ARG A 161 22.79 15.40 -6.02
N HIS A 162 21.98 15.65 -7.04
CA HIS A 162 20.74 14.88 -7.30
C HIS A 162 21.06 13.45 -7.72
N GLN A 163 22.10 13.26 -8.54
CA GLN A 163 22.57 11.92 -8.93
C GLN A 163 22.99 11.09 -7.72
N ARG A 164 23.64 11.71 -6.72
CA ARG A 164 23.99 11.02 -5.46
C ARG A 164 22.76 10.55 -4.67
N VAL A 165 21.67 11.34 -4.65
CA VAL A 165 20.41 10.93 -3.98
C VAL A 165 19.74 9.79 -4.75
N GLU A 166 19.65 9.87 -6.08
CA GLU A 166 19.05 8.80 -6.90
C GLU A 166 19.85 7.50 -6.85
N ALA A 167 21.19 7.56 -6.88
CA ALA A 167 22.03 6.37 -6.73
C ALA A 167 21.75 5.65 -5.41
N GLN A 168 21.63 6.39 -4.30
CA GLN A 168 21.26 5.80 -3.01
C GLN A 168 19.82 5.27 -3.00
N ARG A 169 18.88 5.97 -3.65
CA ARG A 169 17.49 5.53 -3.77
C ARG A 169 17.40 4.18 -4.47
N LEU A 170 18.14 4.00 -5.57
CA LEU A 170 18.18 2.75 -6.33
C LEU A 170 18.82 1.61 -5.52
N GLU A 171 19.96 1.85 -4.87
CA GLU A 171 20.66 0.84 -4.07
C GLU A 171 19.82 0.37 -2.87
N LEU A 172 19.28 1.31 -2.09
CA LEU A 172 18.46 1.02 -0.92
C LEU A 172 17.10 0.43 -1.33
N GLY A 173 16.51 0.94 -2.42
CA GLY A 173 15.24 0.46 -2.96
C GLY A 173 15.33 -1.00 -3.36
N ALA A 174 16.37 -1.39 -4.10
CA ALA A 174 16.58 -2.78 -4.49
C ALA A 174 16.74 -3.72 -3.28
N ARG A 175 17.36 -3.27 -2.18
CA ARG A 175 17.45 -4.06 -0.93
C ARG A 175 16.09 -4.16 -0.24
N ALA A 176 15.36 -3.06 -0.13
CA ALA A 176 14.03 -3.03 0.46
C ALA A 176 13.04 -3.93 -0.32
N ASP A 177 13.07 -3.87 -1.65
CA ASP A 177 12.21 -4.67 -2.52
C ASP A 177 12.54 -6.17 -2.43
N ARG A 178 13.82 -6.55 -2.30
CA ARG A 178 14.21 -7.94 -2.05
C ARG A 178 13.74 -8.46 -0.70
N LEU A 179 13.79 -7.63 0.34
CA LEU A 179 13.26 -8.01 1.65
C LEU A 179 11.73 -8.12 1.62
N ALA A 180 11.06 -7.13 1.03
CA ALA A 180 9.61 -7.11 0.85
C ALA A 180 9.13 -8.34 0.06
N SER A 181 9.72 -8.64 -1.09
CA SER A 181 9.35 -9.82 -1.89
C SER A 181 9.53 -11.15 -1.14
N ARG A 182 10.62 -11.32 -0.38
CA ARG A 182 10.81 -12.51 0.48
C ARG A 182 9.76 -12.60 1.57
N PHE A 183 9.44 -11.48 2.22
CA PHE A 183 8.38 -11.41 3.22
C PHE A 183 7.02 -11.79 2.61
N VAL A 184 6.68 -11.22 1.46
CA VAL A 184 5.42 -11.53 0.77
C VAL A 184 5.35 -13.01 0.40
N LEU A 185 6.42 -13.57 -0.16
CA LEU A 185 6.46 -15.00 -0.51
C LEU A 185 6.23 -15.87 0.74
N ALA A 186 6.91 -15.56 1.84
CA ALA A 186 6.70 -16.26 3.11
C ALA A 186 5.26 -16.14 3.61
N GLN A 187 4.66 -14.95 3.51
CA GLN A 187 3.29 -14.71 3.94
C GLN A 187 2.26 -15.42 3.05
N VAL A 188 2.48 -15.50 1.73
CA VAL A 188 1.63 -16.25 0.81
C VAL A 188 1.70 -17.74 1.12
N LEU A 189 2.90 -18.29 1.34
CA LEU A 189 3.06 -19.69 1.74
C LEU A 189 2.38 -19.97 3.09
N LEU A 190 2.50 -19.04 4.04
CA LEU A 190 1.83 -19.11 5.33
C LEU A 190 0.30 -19.05 5.18
N ALA A 191 -0.22 -18.20 4.30
CA ALA A 191 -1.65 -18.11 4.01
C ALA A 191 -2.20 -19.42 3.44
N LEU A 192 -1.48 -20.05 2.52
CA LEU A 192 -1.84 -21.36 1.96
C LEU A 192 -1.79 -22.46 3.02
N ALA A 193 -0.75 -22.48 3.85
CA ALA A 193 -0.63 -23.43 4.95
C ALA A 193 -1.76 -23.24 5.98
N ALA A 194 -2.09 -22.00 6.32
CA ALA A 194 -3.19 -21.67 7.22
C ALA A 194 -4.54 -22.10 6.63
N ALA A 195 -4.76 -21.89 5.33
CA ALA A 195 -5.97 -22.35 4.65
C ALA A 195 -6.12 -23.87 4.74
N ILE A 196 -5.05 -24.62 4.45
CA ILE A 196 -5.06 -26.09 4.55
C ILE A 196 -5.31 -26.55 6.00
N GLY A 197 -4.65 -25.91 6.96
CA GLY A 197 -4.82 -26.22 8.38
C GLY A 197 -6.25 -25.97 8.88
N TRP A 198 -6.82 -24.82 8.55
CA TRP A 198 -8.20 -24.50 8.91
C TRP A 198 -9.21 -25.36 8.16
N ALA A 199 -8.98 -25.70 6.89
CA ALA A 199 -9.86 -26.61 6.15
C ALA A 199 -9.99 -28.01 6.81
N ALA A 200 -8.98 -28.46 7.56
CA ALA A 200 -9.01 -29.72 8.30
C ALA A 200 -9.71 -29.61 9.67
N ILE A 201 -9.78 -28.41 10.26
CA ILE A 201 -10.31 -28.17 11.61
C ILE A 201 -11.73 -27.60 11.54
N ASP A 202 -11.88 -26.50 10.82
CA ASP A 202 -13.14 -25.79 10.59
C ASP A 202 -13.14 -25.10 9.21
N PRO A 203 -13.78 -25.71 8.20
CA PRO A 203 -13.83 -25.18 6.84
C PRO A 203 -14.40 -23.76 6.73
N ALA A 204 -15.26 -23.33 7.66
CA ALA A 204 -15.85 -22.00 7.63
C ALA A 204 -14.80 -20.90 7.86
N HIS A 205 -13.78 -21.16 8.68
CA HIS A 205 -12.73 -20.18 9.00
C HIS A 205 -11.60 -20.13 7.97
N SER A 206 -11.49 -21.14 7.10
CA SER A 206 -10.38 -21.27 6.14
C SER A 206 -10.29 -20.09 5.17
N LEU A 207 -11.42 -19.69 4.56
CA LEU A 207 -11.43 -18.62 3.56
C LEU A 207 -11.17 -17.24 4.19
N PRO A 208 -11.86 -16.84 5.28
CA PRO A 208 -11.58 -15.55 5.94
C PRO A 208 -10.13 -15.40 6.40
N VAL A 209 -9.54 -16.44 7.01
CA VAL A 209 -8.14 -16.40 7.49
C VAL A 209 -7.16 -16.29 6.32
N MET A 210 -7.37 -17.08 5.26
CA MET A 210 -6.52 -17.02 4.06
C MET A 210 -6.60 -15.64 3.41
N VAL A 211 -7.81 -15.10 3.20
CA VAL A 211 -8.00 -13.77 2.59
C VAL A 211 -7.36 -12.69 3.47
N ALA A 212 -7.54 -12.73 4.79
CA ALA A 212 -6.91 -11.78 5.71
C ALA A 212 -5.38 -11.81 5.62
N LEU A 213 -4.77 -13.00 5.60
CA LEU A 213 -3.31 -13.17 5.47
C LEU A 213 -2.79 -12.70 4.11
N LEU A 214 -3.52 -12.99 3.02
CA LEU A 214 -3.20 -12.53 1.68
C LEU A 214 -3.32 -11.00 1.55
N VAL A 215 -4.36 -10.39 2.11
CA VAL A 215 -4.51 -8.92 2.13
C VAL A 215 -3.37 -8.28 2.93
N MET A 216 -3.05 -8.85 4.09
CA MET A 216 -1.93 -8.39 4.93
C MET A 216 -0.56 -8.64 4.29
N SER A 217 -0.47 -9.48 3.26
CA SER A 217 0.77 -9.67 2.52
C SER A 217 1.18 -8.42 1.72
N CYS A 218 0.33 -7.40 1.49
CA CYS A 218 0.77 -6.22 0.75
C CYS A 218 1.90 -5.50 1.50
N PRO A 219 3.14 -5.49 0.97
CA PRO A 219 4.26 -4.82 1.62
C PRO A 219 4.28 -3.34 1.23
N CYS A 220 3.10 -2.73 1.07
CA CYS A 220 2.87 -1.40 0.54
C CYS A 220 3.75 -0.36 1.27
N ALA A 221 3.74 -0.40 2.61
CA ALA A 221 4.55 0.49 3.46
C ALA A 221 6.06 0.18 3.42
N MET A 222 6.45 -1.09 3.25
CA MET A 222 7.86 -1.50 3.13
C MET A 222 8.47 -1.01 1.81
N SER A 223 7.76 -1.16 0.70
CA SER A 223 8.22 -0.75 -0.63
C SER A 223 8.27 0.77 -0.80
N MET A 224 7.42 1.51 -0.08
CA MET A 224 7.46 2.98 -0.02
C MET A 224 8.48 3.55 0.98
N ALA A 225 9.12 2.72 1.81
CA ALA A 225 10.03 3.19 2.86
C ALA A 225 11.22 4.00 2.30
N VAL A 226 11.84 3.51 1.22
CA VAL A 226 12.98 4.18 0.57
C VAL A 226 12.53 5.33 -0.33
N PRO A 227 11.55 5.16 -1.26
CA PRO A 227 11.11 6.26 -2.12
C PRO A 227 10.64 7.49 -1.35
N THR A 228 9.88 7.32 -0.27
CA THR A 228 9.36 8.45 0.52
C THR A 228 10.46 9.19 1.29
N ALA A 229 11.43 8.45 1.85
CA ALA A 229 12.56 9.04 2.55
C ALA A 229 13.49 9.81 1.60
N MET A 230 13.76 9.25 0.41
CA MET A 230 14.59 9.88 -0.61
C MET A 230 13.88 11.08 -1.26
N ALA A 231 12.57 10.99 -1.49
CA ALA A 231 11.78 12.14 -1.93
C ALA A 231 11.83 13.29 -0.92
N SER A 232 11.78 12.99 0.38
CA SER A 232 11.94 13.99 1.45
C SER A 232 13.36 14.56 1.53
N ALA A 233 14.37 13.80 1.10
CA ALA A 233 15.74 14.29 0.98
C ALA A 233 15.89 15.23 -0.23
N HIS A 234 15.29 14.89 -1.37
CA HIS A 234 15.22 15.78 -2.53
C HIS A 234 14.49 17.08 -2.20
N SER A 235 13.40 17.04 -1.44
CA SER A 235 12.68 18.24 -1.05
C SER A 235 13.50 19.13 -0.12
N ALA A 236 14.27 18.55 0.81
CA ALA A 236 15.21 19.29 1.64
C ALA A 236 16.35 19.91 0.81
N LEU A 237 16.88 19.18 -0.18
CA LEU A 237 17.90 19.69 -1.11
C LEU A 237 17.38 20.89 -1.92
N ALA A 238 16.17 20.78 -2.48
CA ALA A 238 15.55 21.85 -3.25
C ALA A 238 15.22 23.10 -2.40
N ALA A 239 14.89 22.92 -1.12
CA ALA A 239 14.65 24.02 -0.19
C ALA A 239 15.93 24.76 0.23
N HIS A 240 17.09 24.10 0.12
CA HIS A 240 18.39 24.61 0.58
C HIS A 240 19.47 24.45 -0.52
N PRO A 241 19.40 25.19 -1.63
CA PRO A 241 20.30 25.01 -2.78
C PRO A 241 21.79 25.22 -2.45
N ASN A 242 22.08 26.08 -1.48
CA ASN A 242 23.44 26.45 -1.06
C ASN A 242 23.97 25.60 0.10
N MET A 243 23.40 24.42 0.37
CA MET A 243 23.90 23.56 1.46
C MET A 243 25.35 23.12 1.22
N SER A 244 26.13 22.98 2.30
CA SER A 244 27.49 22.42 2.24
C SER A 244 27.45 20.92 1.95
N ASP A 245 28.55 20.36 1.44
CA ASP A 245 28.62 18.91 1.18
C ASP A 245 28.53 18.10 2.49
N ALA A 246 29.02 18.63 3.60
CA ALA A 246 28.84 18.03 4.94
C ALA A 246 27.35 17.98 5.36
N ALA A 247 26.57 19.02 5.04
CA ALA A 247 25.13 19.04 5.29
C ALA A 247 24.38 18.08 4.36
N LEU A 248 24.80 17.96 3.10
CA LEU A 248 24.27 16.97 2.16
C LEU A 248 24.53 15.53 2.64
N ASP A 249 25.74 15.23 3.10
CA ASP A 249 26.06 13.91 3.63
C ASP A 249 25.26 13.60 4.90
N ALA A 250 25.05 14.59 5.79
CA ALA A 250 24.20 14.45 6.95
C ALA A 250 22.73 14.20 6.58
N LEU A 251 22.22 14.89 5.55
CA LEU A 251 20.89 14.70 5.00
C LEU A 251 20.71 13.28 4.46
N LEU A 252 21.65 12.81 3.63
CA LEU A 252 21.62 11.46 3.07
C LEU A 252 21.71 10.37 4.14
N ARG A 253 22.57 10.56 5.17
CA ARG A 253 22.62 9.64 6.33
C ARG A 253 21.27 9.56 7.05
N ARG A 254 20.65 10.70 7.35
CA ARG A 254 19.34 10.74 8.01
C ARG A 254 18.22 10.17 7.13
N ALA A 255 18.26 10.42 5.82
CA ALA A 255 17.32 9.83 4.87
C ALA A 255 17.42 8.31 4.87
N ARG A 256 18.64 7.76 4.90
CA ARG A 256 18.88 6.32 5.02
C ARG A 256 18.39 5.76 6.36
N GLU A 257 18.64 6.45 7.47
CA GLU A 257 18.12 6.05 8.79
C GLU A 257 16.59 6.01 8.80
N LYS A 258 15.93 7.02 8.21
CA LYS A 258 14.47 7.09 8.09
C LYS A 258 13.92 5.98 7.20
N ALA A 259 14.53 5.73 6.05
CA ALA A 259 14.18 4.61 5.19
C ALA A 259 14.28 3.28 5.94
N ARG A 260 15.35 3.08 6.73
CA ARG A 260 15.55 1.88 7.55
C ARG A 260 14.50 1.73 8.66
N GLN A 261 14.21 2.82 9.38
CA GLN A 261 13.15 2.86 10.40
C GLN A 261 11.79 2.52 9.81
N ASN A 262 11.45 3.09 8.65
CA ASN A 262 10.20 2.84 7.96
C ASN A 262 10.08 1.38 7.50
N LEU A 263 11.15 0.84 6.91
CA LEU A 263 11.18 -0.54 6.41
C LEU A 263 11.00 -1.55 7.55
N TYR A 264 11.84 -1.47 8.59
CA TYR A 264 11.78 -2.41 9.70
C TYR A 264 10.59 -2.17 10.63
N GLY A 265 10.17 -0.91 10.83
CA GLY A 265 8.96 -0.61 11.59
C GLY A 265 7.72 -1.20 10.94
N SER A 266 7.61 -1.09 9.61
CA SER A 266 6.54 -1.75 8.86
C SER A 266 6.64 -3.27 8.94
N LEU A 267 7.84 -3.86 8.78
CA LEU A 267 8.03 -5.30 8.91
C LEU A 267 7.61 -5.84 10.28
N ILE A 268 8.04 -5.18 11.36
CA ILE A 268 7.69 -5.56 12.74
C ILE A 268 6.18 -5.50 12.93
N TRP A 269 5.53 -4.43 12.45
CA TRP A 269 4.08 -4.29 12.51
C TRP A 269 3.36 -5.48 11.86
N HIS A 270 3.81 -5.92 10.69
CA HIS A 270 3.23 -7.07 10.01
C HIS A 270 3.46 -8.36 10.79
N LEU A 271 4.68 -8.59 11.28
CA LEU A 271 5.01 -9.78 12.07
C LEU A 271 4.19 -9.86 13.37
N LEU A 272 3.83 -8.72 13.97
CA LEU A 272 2.94 -8.66 15.14
C LEU A 272 1.48 -8.95 14.78
N MET A 273 1.02 -8.55 13.60
CA MET A 273 -0.37 -8.75 13.16
C MET A 273 -0.62 -10.15 12.58
N THR A 274 0.38 -10.79 11.97
CA THR A 274 0.30 -12.16 11.43
C THR A 274 -0.27 -13.19 12.42
N PRO A 275 0.19 -13.32 13.68
CA PRO A 275 -0.38 -14.29 14.62
C PRO A 275 -1.84 -13.99 14.94
N LEU A 276 -2.23 -12.72 15.05
CA LEU A 276 -3.63 -12.33 15.27
C LEU A 276 -4.51 -12.75 14.09
N ALA A 277 -4.01 -12.61 12.86
CA ALA A 277 -4.70 -13.07 11.66
C ALA A 277 -4.79 -14.59 11.58
N LEU A 278 -3.73 -15.31 11.96
CA LEU A 278 -3.74 -16.79 12.03
C LEU A 278 -4.78 -17.33 13.00
N MET A 279 -5.02 -16.63 14.11
CA MET A 279 -6.06 -16.95 15.09
C MET A 279 -7.48 -16.54 14.65
N GLY A 280 -7.64 -15.96 13.46
CA GLY A 280 -8.94 -15.52 12.94
C GLY A 280 -9.48 -14.24 13.59
N TRP A 281 -8.69 -13.54 14.41
CA TRP A 281 -9.13 -12.31 15.09
C TRP A 281 -9.09 -11.08 14.19
N VAL A 282 -8.36 -11.15 13.07
CA VAL A 282 -8.23 -10.04 12.14
C VAL A 282 -9.09 -10.32 10.91
N GLN A 283 -10.18 -9.57 10.80
CA GLN A 283 -11.00 -9.58 9.59
C GLN A 283 -10.31 -8.83 8.43
N PRO A 284 -10.66 -9.13 7.17
CA PRO A 284 -10.04 -8.50 5.99
C PRO A 284 -10.08 -6.97 5.99
N TRP A 285 -11.19 -6.36 6.41
CA TRP A 285 -11.32 -4.90 6.49
C TRP A 285 -10.39 -4.29 7.55
N LEU A 286 -10.20 -4.97 8.69
CA LEU A 286 -9.29 -4.52 9.74
C LEU A 286 -7.84 -4.59 9.26
N ALA A 287 -7.47 -5.66 8.55
CA ALA A 287 -6.18 -5.78 7.90
C ALA A 287 -5.91 -4.59 6.99
N ALA A 288 -6.86 -4.25 6.10
CA ALA A 288 -6.72 -3.14 5.17
C ALA A 288 -6.55 -1.76 5.86
N ILE A 289 -7.31 -1.47 6.93
CA ILE A 289 -7.12 -0.24 7.71
C ILE A 289 -5.71 -0.19 8.32
N THR A 290 -5.24 -1.29 8.90
CA THR A 290 -3.91 -1.32 9.50
C THR A 290 -2.80 -1.10 8.47
N MET A 291 -2.99 -1.57 7.22
CA MET A 291 -2.06 -1.33 6.11
C MET A 291 -2.01 0.16 5.70
N LEU A 292 -3.18 0.81 5.68
CA LEU A 292 -3.27 2.25 5.41
C LEU A 292 -2.57 3.05 6.51
N VAL A 293 -2.81 2.72 7.78
CA VAL A 293 -2.16 3.37 8.93
C VAL A 293 -0.64 3.21 8.87
N SER A 294 -0.13 2.00 8.58
CA SER A 294 1.31 1.76 8.42
C SER A 294 1.92 2.62 7.31
N SER A 295 1.23 2.72 6.16
CA SER A 295 1.67 3.51 5.01
C SER A 295 1.70 5.02 5.32
N LEU A 296 0.68 5.52 6.03
CA LEU A 296 0.62 6.91 6.49
C LEU A 296 1.71 7.21 7.52
N ALA A 297 1.99 6.28 8.44
CA ALA A 297 3.06 6.43 9.42
C ALA A 297 4.45 6.54 8.75
N VAL A 298 4.71 5.71 7.73
CA VAL A 298 5.93 5.77 6.91
C VAL A 298 6.05 7.13 6.20
N ALA A 299 4.98 7.58 5.54
CA ALA A 299 4.95 8.88 4.86
C ALA A 299 5.18 10.04 5.84
N TYR A 300 4.53 10.01 7.00
CA TYR A 300 4.69 11.03 8.05
C TYR A 300 6.12 11.06 8.60
N ASN A 301 6.71 9.89 8.89
CA ASN A 301 8.08 9.82 9.41
C ASN A 301 9.10 10.35 8.39
N SER A 302 8.91 10.08 7.10
CA SER A 302 9.71 10.67 6.02
C SER A 302 9.52 12.18 5.91
N TRP A 303 8.29 12.68 5.99
CA TRP A 303 7.97 14.11 5.89
C TRP A 303 8.67 14.97 6.97
N ARG A 304 8.89 14.42 8.18
CA ARG A 304 9.66 15.11 9.23
C ARG A 304 11.08 15.50 8.80
N LEU A 305 11.67 14.80 7.83
CA LEU A 305 12.98 15.13 7.26
C LEU A 305 12.96 16.46 6.49
N CYS A 306 11.88 16.71 5.74
CA CYS A 306 11.70 17.92 4.93
C CYS A 306 11.45 19.17 5.81
N ARG A 307 10.87 19.00 7.00
CA ARG A 307 10.58 20.12 7.92
C ARG A 307 11.78 20.58 8.74
N ARG A 308 12.89 19.82 8.74
CA ARG A 308 14.08 20.17 9.48
C ARG A 308 14.81 21.30 8.76
N ASP A 309 15.31 22.27 9.52
CA ASP A 309 16.17 23.31 8.96
C ASP A 309 17.57 22.74 8.72
N TRP A 310 18.02 22.78 7.46
CA TRP A 310 19.34 22.31 7.04
C TRP A 310 20.32 23.47 6.79
N SER A 311 19.92 24.71 7.11
CA SER A 311 20.79 25.89 6.98
C SER A 311 21.91 25.95 8.02
N VAL A 312 21.68 25.38 9.21
CA VAL A 312 22.68 25.29 10.27
C VAL A 312 23.44 23.97 10.07
N GLY A 313 24.75 24.07 9.79
CA GLY A 313 25.63 22.90 9.71
C GLY A 313 25.52 22.04 10.98
N PRO A 314 25.84 20.73 10.92
CA PRO A 314 25.82 19.90 12.11
C PRO A 314 26.65 20.59 13.20
N ALA A 315 26.05 20.79 14.39
CA ALA A 315 26.80 21.30 15.54
C ALA A 315 28.08 20.46 15.67
N PRO A 316 29.26 21.09 15.79
CA PRO A 316 30.50 20.35 15.93
C PRO A 316 30.35 19.37 17.10
N LEU A 317 30.83 18.14 16.89
CA LEU A 317 30.74 16.99 17.81
C LEU A 317 31.53 17.18 19.13
N GLY A 318 31.72 18.40 19.61
CA GLY A 318 32.53 18.72 20.80
C GLY A 318 31.86 19.61 21.85
N ALA A 319 30.57 19.96 21.71
CA ALA A 319 29.92 20.92 22.63
C ALA A 319 29.16 20.29 23.82
N LEU A 320 29.28 18.98 24.06
CA LEU A 320 28.64 18.30 25.21
C LEU A 320 29.62 17.80 26.29
N GLU A 321 30.93 18.02 26.14
CA GLU A 321 31.95 17.62 27.14
C GLU A 321 32.60 18.79 27.90
N ALA A 322 32.08 20.00 27.78
CA ALA A 322 32.56 21.15 28.54
C ALA A 322 31.39 21.93 29.17
N ALA A 323 30.82 21.35 30.22
CA ALA A 323 30.18 22.12 31.28
C ALA A 323 30.93 21.79 32.59
N PRO A 324 31.39 22.81 33.35
CA PRO A 324 32.29 22.64 34.49
C PRO A 324 31.67 21.89 35.67
#